data_AF-A0A9P0TWS3-F1
#
_entry.id   AF-A0A9P0TWS3-F1
#
_cell.length_a   1.000
_cell.length_b   1.000
_cell.length_c   1.000
_cell.angle_alpha   90.00
_cell.angle_beta   90.00
_cell.angle_gamma   90.00
#
_symmetry.space_group_name_H-M   'P 1'
#
loop_
_entity.id
_entity.type
_entity.pdbx_description
1 polymer ?
#
loop_
_entity_poly.entity_id
_entity_poly.type
_entity_poly.pdbx_seq_one_letter_code
_entity_poly.pdbx_strand_id
1 'polypeptide(L)'
;MSDNDDINASIAHVVLCCVAGQGIGRMHSKSFTHPGMHANFFIHGILGFMHYQSGRFNKDFKSAYAISYAASKYLALPCLNADLYRGDAALSTLHLASGLIPFALALGGKDDQNLGNLLIACNVVSLCVYSHKNERQWGWYTAGAGVLAYFVTTTVAKKITYPLCLALMDYCAYRVFHIHFTAA
;
A
#
# COMPACT_ATOMS: atom_id res chain seq x y z
N MET A 1 -21.71 8.17 -15.28
CA MET A 1 -20.77 7.07 -14.91
C MET A 1 -21.62 5.84 -14.70
N SER A 2 -21.26 4.68 -15.26
CA SER A 2 -22.16 3.51 -15.28
C SER A 2 -22.09 2.73 -13.96
N ASP A 3 -23.21 2.17 -13.52
CA ASP A 3 -23.29 1.28 -12.34
C ASP A 3 -22.27 0.12 -12.42
N ASN A 4 -21.98 -0.35 -13.63
CA ASN A 4 -20.99 -1.40 -13.87
C ASN A 4 -19.57 -0.99 -13.46
N ASP A 5 -19.20 0.28 -13.66
CA ASP A 5 -17.85 0.75 -13.32
C ASP A 5 -17.66 0.85 -11.79
N ASP A 6 -18.74 1.15 -11.05
CA ASP A 6 -18.71 1.21 -9.59
C ASP A 6 -18.72 -0.19 -8.97
N ILE A 7 -19.45 -1.14 -9.56
CA ILE A 7 -19.37 -2.56 -9.19
C ILE A 7 -17.94 -3.09 -9.40
N ASN A 8 -17.33 -2.85 -10.56
CA ASN A 8 -15.96 -3.29 -10.84
C ASN A 8 -14.94 -2.65 -9.89
N ALA A 9 -15.11 -1.36 -9.56
CA ALA A 9 -14.28 -0.69 -8.57
C ALA A 9 -14.46 -1.32 -7.18
N SER A 10 -15.69 -1.61 -6.75
CA SER A 10 -15.95 -2.32 -5.49
C SER A 10 -15.29 -3.69 -5.44
N ILE A 11 -15.39 -4.48 -6.51
CA ILE A 11 -14.75 -5.80 -6.60
C ILE A 11 -13.23 -5.67 -6.45
N ALA A 12 -12.61 -4.71 -7.15
CA ALA A 12 -11.17 -4.50 -7.06
C ALA A 12 -10.71 -4.14 -5.63
N HIS A 13 -11.49 -3.34 -4.90
CA HIS A 13 -11.21 -3.02 -3.50
C HIS A 13 -11.45 -4.19 -2.55
N VAL A 14 -12.43 -5.07 -2.84
CA VAL A 14 -12.61 -6.33 -2.10
C VAL A 14 -11.40 -7.25 -2.32
N VAL A 15 -10.89 -7.36 -3.54
CA VAL A 15 -9.65 -8.12 -3.82
C VAL A 15 -8.48 -7.58 -3.00
N LEU A 16 -8.27 -6.25 -2.99
CA LEU A 16 -7.26 -5.61 -2.15
C LEU A 16 -7.43 -5.96 -0.67
N CYS A 17 -8.65 -5.82 -0.15
CA CYS A 17 -8.98 -6.14 1.24
C CYS A 17 -8.67 -7.60 1.59
N CYS A 18 -9.06 -8.55 0.74
CA CYS A 18 -8.81 -9.97 0.99
C CYS A 18 -7.32 -10.32 0.98
N VAL A 19 -6.54 -9.77 0.04
CA VAL A 19 -5.08 -10.02 -0.02
C VAL A 19 -4.38 -9.42 1.19
N ALA A 20 -4.66 -8.16 1.51
CA ALA A 20 -4.10 -7.48 2.68
C ALA A 20 -4.53 -8.14 4.00
N GLY A 21 -5.78 -8.61 4.08
CA GLY A 21 -6.33 -9.33 5.23
C GLY A 21 -5.63 -10.69 5.44
N GLN A 22 -5.26 -11.39 4.36
CA GLN A 22 -4.43 -12.60 4.47
C GLN A 22 -3.02 -12.27 4.98
N GLY A 23 -2.45 -11.16 4.54
CA GLY A 23 -1.19 -10.61 5.06
C GLY A 23 -1.27 -10.45 6.57
N ILE A 24 -2.29 -9.73 7.06
CA ILE A 24 -2.54 -9.48 8.49
C ILE A 24 -2.82 -10.78 9.27
N GLY A 25 -3.71 -11.64 8.77
CA GLY A 25 -4.18 -12.83 9.48
C GLY A 25 -3.13 -13.92 9.69
N ARG A 26 -2.04 -13.91 8.90
CA ARG A 26 -0.93 -14.87 9.01
C ARG A 26 0.20 -14.39 9.93
N MET A 27 0.03 -13.26 10.61
CA MET A 27 1.01 -12.67 11.53
C MET A 27 1.03 -13.31 12.93
N HIS A 28 0.66 -14.58 13.08
CA HIS A 28 0.62 -15.23 14.39
C HIS A 28 2.00 -15.79 14.84
N SER A 29 2.38 -15.40 16.07
CA SER A 29 3.34 -15.96 17.04
C SER A 29 4.86 -15.81 16.91
N LYS A 30 5.47 -15.37 15.79
CA LYS A 30 6.96 -15.24 15.73
C LYS A 30 7.55 -13.99 15.10
N SER A 31 6.75 -13.03 14.62
CA SER A 31 7.29 -11.81 14.03
C SER A 31 6.41 -10.62 14.34
N PHE A 32 6.62 -10.01 15.51
CA PHE A 32 6.19 -8.64 15.73
C PHE A 32 7.03 -7.73 14.83
N THR A 33 6.43 -7.26 13.74
CA THR A 33 6.85 -6.04 13.06
C THR A 33 5.65 -5.44 12.37
N HIS A 34 5.48 -4.13 12.50
CA HIS A 34 4.25 -3.42 12.19
C HIS A 34 3.82 -3.69 10.74
N PRO A 35 2.58 -4.10 10.48
CA PRO A 35 2.14 -4.34 9.10
C PRO A 35 1.61 -3.06 8.49
N GLY A 36 2.37 -1.95 8.60
CA GLY A 36 1.87 -0.61 8.31
C GLY A 36 1.32 -0.49 6.88
N MET A 37 1.99 -1.16 5.93
CA MET A 37 1.51 -1.32 4.56
C MET A 37 0.21 -2.12 4.45
N HIS A 38 0.19 -3.34 5.01
CA HIS A 38 -0.98 -4.24 4.91
C HIS A 38 -2.21 -3.63 5.59
N ALA A 39 -2.04 -2.99 6.74
CA ALA A 39 -3.12 -2.30 7.43
C ALA A 39 -3.68 -1.13 6.61
N ASN A 40 -2.80 -0.33 5.99
CA ASN A 40 -3.21 0.74 5.09
C ASN A 40 -4.06 0.20 3.93
N PHE A 41 -3.62 -0.88 3.30
CA PHE A 41 -4.31 -1.47 2.16
C PHE A 41 -5.60 -2.17 2.52
N PHE A 42 -5.64 -2.86 3.66
CA PHE A 42 -6.85 -3.45 4.19
C PHE A 42 -7.93 -2.39 4.43
N ILE A 43 -7.58 -1.30 5.14
CA ILE A 43 -8.50 -0.19 5.40
C ILE A 43 -8.94 0.49 4.10
N HIS A 44 -8.01 0.73 3.17
CA HIS A 44 -8.34 1.32 1.87
C HIS A 44 -9.28 0.44 1.04
N GLY A 45 -9.09 -0.89 1.07
CA GLY A 45 -9.99 -1.85 0.44
C GLY A 45 -11.41 -1.80 1.02
N ILE A 46 -11.55 -1.76 2.35
CA ILE A 46 -12.88 -1.63 2.99
C ILE A 46 -13.54 -0.30 2.60
N LEU A 47 -12.82 0.81 2.74
CA LEU A 47 -13.38 2.14 2.49
C LEU A 47 -13.70 2.37 1.02
N GLY A 48 -12.92 1.82 0.09
CA GLY A 48 -13.23 1.86 -1.33
C GLY A 48 -14.46 1.04 -1.68
N PHE A 49 -14.61 -0.17 -1.12
CA PHE A 49 -15.86 -0.93 -1.26
C PHE A 49 -17.07 -0.13 -0.76
N MET A 50 -16.99 0.41 0.45
CA MET A 50 -18.07 1.22 1.04
C MET A 50 -18.36 2.49 0.24
N HIS A 51 -17.34 3.16 -0.29
CA HIS A 51 -17.48 4.36 -1.11
C HIS A 51 -18.24 4.09 -2.42
N TYR A 52 -17.83 3.07 -3.17
CA TYR A 52 -18.47 2.72 -4.44
C TYR A 52 -19.82 2.01 -4.26
N GLN A 53 -20.18 1.62 -3.04
CA GLN A 53 -21.51 1.10 -2.68
C GLN A 53 -22.32 2.06 -1.79
N SER A 54 -21.87 3.32 -1.64
CA SER A 54 -22.46 4.30 -0.71
C SER A 54 -23.97 4.51 -0.92
N GLY A 55 -24.43 4.52 -2.18
CA GLY A 55 -25.85 4.62 -2.52
C GLY A 55 -26.70 3.46 -1.98
N ARG A 56 -26.13 2.26 -1.83
CA ARG A 56 -26.82 1.11 -1.23
C ARG A 56 -26.87 1.16 0.30
N PHE A 57 -25.87 1.77 0.93
CA PHE A 57 -25.78 1.90 2.38
C PHE A 57 -26.43 3.18 2.92
N ASN A 58 -26.88 4.08 2.05
CA ASN A 58 -27.41 5.40 2.40
C ASN A 58 -26.49 6.19 3.35
N LYS A 59 -25.17 6.10 3.12
CA LYS A 59 -24.13 6.75 3.92
C LYS A 59 -23.01 7.26 3.02
N ASP A 60 -22.52 8.47 3.29
CA ASP A 60 -21.39 9.06 2.58
C ASP A 60 -20.05 8.62 3.19
N PHE A 61 -19.24 7.93 2.38
CA PHE A 61 -17.88 7.50 2.74
C PHE A 61 -16.79 8.29 2.01
N LYS A 62 -17.12 9.34 1.26
CA LYS A 62 -16.18 10.08 0.41
C LYS A 62 -14.98 10.62 1.18
N SER A 63 -15.19 11.24 2.34
CA SER A 63 -14.10 11.79 3.15
C SER A 63 -13.18 10.70 3.71
N ALA A 64 -13.76 9.61 4.23
CA ALA A 64 -12.98 8.47 4.71
C ALA A 64 -12.18 7.81 3.58
N TYR A 65 -12.80 7.65 2.41
CA TYR A 65 -12.14 7.15 1.22
C TYR A 65 -10.98 8.05 0.79
N ALA A 66 -11.17 9.39 0.77
CA ALA A 66 -10.11 10.33 0.42
C ALA A 66 -8.90 10.24 1.37
N ILE A 67 -9.14 10.13 2.68
CA ILE A 67 -8.09 9.92 3.69
C ILE A 67 -7.34 8.61 3.42
N SER A 68 -8.08 7.51 3.24
CA SER A 68 -7.48 6.20 2.97
C SER A 68 -6.72 6.15 1.65
N TYR A 69 -7.19 6.88 0.65
CA TYR A 69 -6.53 7.01 -0.65
C TYR A 69 -5.18 7.72 -0.48
N ALA A 70 -5.14 8.86 0.23
CA ALA A 70 -3.90 9.55 0.55
C ALA A 70 -2.93 8.66 1.35
N ALA A 71 -3.45 7.90 2.33
CA ALA A 71 -2.66 6.98 3.13
C ALA A 71 -2.07 5.83 2.28
N SER A 72 -2.89 5.21 1.41
CA SER A 72 -2.41 4.17 0.48
C SER A 72 -1.35 4.70 -0.50
N LYS A 73 -1.48 5.96 -0.92
CA LYS A 73 -0.60 6.62 -1.88
C LYS A 73 0.75 6.99 -1.26
N TYR A 74 0.75 7.47 -0.03
CA TYR A 74 1.94 8.09 0.56
C TYR A 74 2.52 7.35 1.75
N LEU A 75 1.74 6.60 2.54
CA LEU A 75 2.23 5.93 3.75
C LEU A 75 2.59 4.46 3.54
N ALA A 76 1.85 3.74 2.71
CA ALA A 76 1.93 2.28 2.69
C ALA A 76 3.34 1.72 2.36
N LEU A 77 3.94 2.13 1.24
CA LEU A 77 5.28 1.68 0.87
C LEU A 77 6.38 2.22 1.83
N PRO A 78 6.34 3.48 2.30
CA PRO A 78 7.28 3.94 3.32
C PRO A 78 7.17 3.20 4.65
N CYS A 79 5.97 2.78 5.08
CA CYS A 79 5.82 1.91 6.24
C CYS A 79 6.52 0.57 6.01
N LEU A 80 6.31 -0.09 4.86
CA LEU A 80 7.01 -1.34 4.53
C LEU A 80 8.53 -1.20 4.69
N ASN A 81 9.12 -0.14 4.13
CA ASN A 81 10.55 0.09 4.26
C ASN A 81 10.97 0.36 5.70
N ALA A 82 10.20 1.15 6.47
CA ALA A 82 10.48 1.35 7.88
C ALA A 82 10.56 0.00 8.63
N ASP A 83 9.63 -0.92 8.34
CA ASP A 83 9.61 -2.26 8.93
C ASP A 83 10.79 -3.13 8.49
N LEU A 84 11.20 -3.06 7.22
CA LEU A 84 12.38 -3.77 6.70
C LEU A 84 13.70 -3.26 7.30
N TYR A 85 13.79 -1.96 7.55
CA TYR A 85 14.96 -1.28 8.11
C TYR A 85 14.90 -1.10 9.63
N ARG A 86 13.99 -1.78 10.35
CA ARG A 86 13.80 -1.63 11.81
C ARG A 86 15.05 -1.79 12.68
N GLY A 87 16.07 -2.50 12.17
CA GLY A 87 17.36 -2.66 12.86
C GLY A 87 18.23 -1.40 12.83
N ASP A 88 17.89 -0.43 11.98
CA ASP A 88 18.52 0.87 11.86
C ASP A 88 17.46 1.96 12.09
N ALA A 89 17.46 2.52 13.32
CA ALA A 89 16.47 3.51 13.72
C ALA A 89 16.47 4.76 12.82
N ALA A 90 17.63 5.17 12.30
CA ALA A 90 17.74 6.36 11.45
C ALA A 90 17.10 6.10 10.08
N LEU A 91 17.43 4.99 9.43
CA LEU A 91 16.83 4.62 8.14
C LEU A 91 15.35 4.32 8.26
N SER A 92 14.94 3.60 9.31
CA SER A 92 13.53 3.32 9.60
C SER A 92 12.73 4.62 9.76
N THR A 93 13.26 5.58 10.52
CA THR A 93 12.61 6.89 10.74
C THR A 93 12.55 7.70 9.46
N LEU A 94 13.62 7.72 8.66
CA LEU A 94 13.66 8.44 7.39
C LEU A 94 12.60 7.91 6.42
N HIS A 95 12.46 6.59 6.31
CA HIS A 95 11.40 5.98 5.52
C HIS A 95 10.02 6.40 6.04
N LEU A 96 9.73 6.24 7.32
CA LEU A 96 8.43 6.65 7.86
C LEU A 96 8.13 8.14 7.62
N ALA A 97 9.09 9.03 7.87
CA ALA A 97 8.96 10.47 7.67
C ALA A 97 8.71 10.81 6.19
N SER A 98 9.38 10.12 5.26
CA SER A 98 9.19 10.31 3.82
C SER A 98 7.77 10.00 3.34
N GLY A 99 7.01 9.17 4.06
CA GLY A 99 5.58 8.98 3.81
C GLY A 99 4.68 9.92 4.60
N LEU A 100 5.03 10.20 5.86
CA LEU A 100 4.21 11.01 6.76
C LEU A 100 4.09 12.47 6.31
N ILE A 101 5.19 13.05 5.81
CA ILE A 101 5.22 14.43 5.33
C ILE A 101 4.22 14.65 4.17
N PRO A 102 4.31 13.94 3.03
CA PRO A 102 3.36 14.14 1.93
C PRO A 102 1.93 13.74 2.32
N PHE A 103 1.74 12.74 3.18
CA PHE A 103 0.42 12.39 3.71
C PHE A 103 -0.21 13.54 4.52
N ALA A 104 0.53 14.13 5.47
CA ALA A 104 0.04 15.22 6.29
C ALA A 104 -0.27 16.47 5.44
N LEU A 105 0.57 16.77 4.44
CA LEU A 105 0.31 17.85 3.49
C LEU A 105 -0.97 17.60 2.68
N ALA A 106 -1.19 16.37 2.21
CA ALA A 106 -2.40 16.00 1.50
C ALA A 106 -3.66 16.14 2.37
N LEU A 107 -3.61 15.73 3.64
CA LEU A 107 -4.72 15.92 4.60
C LEU A 107 -4.99 17.40 4.89
N GLY A 108 -3.95 18.23 4.89
CA GLY A 108 -4.06 19.68 5.07
C GLY A 108 -4.52 20.45 3.82
N GLY A 109 -4.89 19.76 2.73
CA GLY A 109 -5.31 20.37 1.47
C GLY A 109 -4.16 21.01 0.67
N LYS A 110 -2.91 20.69 1.01
CA LYS A 110 -1.68 21.18 0.35
C LYS A 110 -0.93 20.03 -0.32
N ASP A 111 -1.66 19.15 -1.01
CA ASP A 111 -1.10 17.97 -1.67
C ASP A 111 -0.06 18.38 -2.74
N ASP A 112 1.21 18.16 -2.45
CA ASP A 112 2.31 18.29 -3.42
C ASP A 112 2.61 16.91 -4.00
N GLN A 113 2.00 16.63 -5.16
CA GLN A 113 2.15 15.34 -5.82
C GLN A 113 3.57 15.10 -6.33
N ASN A 114 4.34 16.15 -6.65
CA ASN A 114 5.71 15.99 -7.12
C ASN A 114 6.60 15.54 -5.96
N LEU A 115 6.49 16.20 -4.81
CA LEU A 115 7.18 15.78 -3.59
C LEU A 115 6.78 14.35 -3.19
N GLY A 116 5.48 14.06 -3.16
CA GLY A 116 4.99 12.73 -2.82
C GLY A 116 5.52 11.64 -3.77
N ASN A 117 5.49 11.89 -5.08
CA ASN A 117 6.01 10.96 -6.09
C ASN A 117 7.53 10.76 -5.95
N LEU A 118 8.28 11.82 -5.68
CA LEU A 118 9.73 11.74 -5.42
C LEU A 118 10.02 10.87 -4.20
N LEU A 119 9.33 11.09 -3.09
CA LEU A 119 9.52 10.32 -1.85
C LEU A 119 9.13 8.85 -2.04
N ILE A 120 8.06 8.56 -2.79
CA ILE A 120 7.70 7.19 -3.16
C ILE A 120 8.78 6.56 -4.06
N ALA A 121 9.31 7.28 -5.05
CA ALA A 121 10.39 6.78 -5.90
C ALA A 121 11.64 6.42 -5.09
N CYS A 122 12.04 7.26 -4.12
CA CYS A 122 13.13 6.96 -3.20
C CYS A 122 12.86 5.67 -2.39
N ASN A 123 11.62 5.44 -1.97
CA ASN A 123 11.23 4.21 -1.28
C ASN A 123 11.25 2.98 -2.19
N VAL A 124 10.85 3.11 -3.45
CA VAL A 124 10.99 2.04 -4.46
C VAL A 124 12.47 1.68 -4.64
N VAL A 125 13.34 2.67 -4.81
CA VAL A 125 14.79 2.45 -4.95
C VAL A 125 15.38 1.81 -3.70
N SER A 126 15.00 2.28 -2.50
CA SER A 126 15.48 1.69 -1.25
C SER A 126 15.07 0.23 -1.10
N LEU A 127 13.87 -0.14 -1.58
CA LEU A 127 13.42 -1.53 -1.57
C LEU A 127 14.24 -2.41 -2.53
N CYS A 128 14.60 -1.89 -3.70
CA CYS A 128 15.54 -2.55 -4.62
C CYS A 128 16.91 -2.75 -3.98
N VAL A 129 17.44 -1.73 -3.31
CA VAL A 129 18.73 -1.81 -2.57
C VAL A 129 18.66 -2.83 -1.46
N TYR A 130 17.57 -2.84 -0.67
CA TYR A 130 17.33 -3.84 0.37
C TYR A 130 17.32 -5.25 -0.23
N SER A 131 16.58 -5.44 -1.32
CA SER A 131 16.45 -6.72 -2.02
C SER A 131 17.80 -7.24 -2.50
N HIS A 132 18.63 -6.37 -3.09
CA HIS A 132 19.98 -6.70 -3.54
C HIS A 132 20.89 -7.09 -2.37
N LYS A 133 20.94 -6.28 -1.30
CA LYS A 133 21.83 -6.51 -0.15
C LYS A 133 21.49 -7.77 0.66
N ASN A 134 20.22 -8.16 0.69
CA ASN A 134 19.74 -9.27 1.52
C ASN A 134 19.35 -10.52 0.69
N GLU A 135 19.62 -10.52 -0.63
CA GLU A 135 19.24 -11.59 -1.56
C GLU A 135 17.74 -11.94 -1.51
N ARG A 136 16.89 -10.94 -1.23
CA ARG A 136 15.43 -11.12 -1.08
C ARG A 136 14.70 -10.74 -2.34
N GLN A 137 14.61 -11.66 -3.32
CA GLN A 137 14.01 -11.41 -4.64
C GLN A 137 12.60 -10.79 -4.61
N TRP A 138 11.79 -11.15 -3.61
CA TRP A 138 10.45 -10.56 -3.44
C TRP A 138 10.43 -9.04 -3.27
N GLY A 139 11.55 -8.44 -2.81
CA GLY A 139 11.70 -6.98 -2.78
C GLY A 139 11.68 -6.36 -4.17
N TRP A 140 12.32 -6.97 -5.18
CA TRP A 140 12.23 -6.53 -6.58
C TRP A 140 10.80 -6.60 -7.12
N TYR A 141 10.08 -7.70 -6.87
CA TYR A 141 8.70 -7.85 -7.31
C TYR A 141 7.77 -6.82 -6.64
N THR A 142 8.02 -6.51 -5.36
CA THR A 142 7.28 -5.50 -4.62
C THR A 142 7.56 -4.11 -5.16
N ALA A 143 8.84 -3.79 -5.44
CA ALA A 143 9.23 -2.52 -6.06
C ALA A 143 8.59 -2.33 -7.44
N GLY A 144 8.62 -3.36 -8.29
CA GLY A 144 7.96 -3.33 -9.61
C GLY A 144 6.45 -3.13 -9.51
N ALA A 145 5.78 -3.83 -8.59
CA ALA A 145 4.36 -3.63 -8.32
C ALA A 145 4.06 -2.21 -7.79
N GLY A 146 4.96 -1.63 -6.99
CA GLY A 146 4.89 -0.23 -6.56
C GLY A 146 5.03 0.75 -7.70
N VAL A 147 5.93 0.49 -8.66
CA VAL A 147 6.04 1.30 -9.88
C VAL A 147 4.72 1.27 -10.64
N LEU A 148 4.15 0.07 -10.82
CA LEU A 148 2.85 -0.09 -11.47
C LEU A 148 1.76 0.70 -10.75
N ALA A 149 1.61 0.50 -9.44
CA ALA A 149 0.57 1.13 -8.64
C ALA A 149 0.69 2.66 -8.61
N TYR A 150 1.87 3.21 -8.35
CA TYR A 150 2.04 4.63 -8.05
C TYR A 150 2.33 5.50 -9.27
N PHE A 151 2.94 4.95 -10.34
CA PHE A 151 3.37 5.73 -11.50
C PHE A 151 2.72 5.33 -12.82
N VAL A 152 2.30 4.06 -12.99
CA VAL A 152 1.81 3.57 -14.30
C VAL A 152 0.30 3.55 -14.41
N THR A 153 -0.46 3.36 -13.32
CA THR A 153 -1.94 3.35 -13.36
C THR A 153 -2.58 4.69 -13.80
N THR A 154 -1.78 5.69 -14.19
CA THR A 154 -2.16 7.03 -14.60
C THR A 154 -2.63 7.10 -16.05
N THR A 155 -3.87 6.66 -16.35
CA THR A 155 -4.74 7.27 -17.39
C THR A 155 -6.07 6.55 -17.63
N VAL A 156 -6.19 5.24 -17.37
CA VAL A 156 -7.43 4.48 -17.64
C VAL A 156 -7.85 3.65 -16.42
N ALA A 157 -9.13 3.74 -16.05
CA ALA A 157 -9.76 2.93 -15.00
C ALA A 157 -9.06 2.99 -13.62
N LYS A 158 -8.53 4.15 -13.21
CA LYS A 158 -7.81 4.36 -11.94
C LYS A 158 -8.52 3.77 -10.72
N LYS A 159 -9.86 3.83 -10.67
CA LYS A 159 -10.66 3.26 -9.57
C LYS A 159 -10.68 1.73 -9.48
N ILE A 160 -10.26 1.03 -10.55
CA ILE A 160 -10.14 -0.43 -10.65
C ILE A 160 -8.66 -0.83 -10.63
N THR A 161 -7.85 -0.24 -11.50
CA THR A 161 -6.45 -0.65 -11.70
C THR A 161 -5.58 -0.35 -10.48
N TYR A 162 -5.80 0.79 -9.82
CA TYR A 162 -5.05 1.15 -8.61
C TYR A 162 -5.19 0.12 -7.49
N PRO A 163 -6.39 -0.21 -6.97
CA PRO A 163 -6.52 -1.22 -5.92
C PRO A 163 -6.03 -2.61 -6.33
N LEU A 164 -6.12 -3.00 -7.61
CA LEU A 164 -5.55 -4.27 -8.09
C LEU A 164 -4.01 -4.27 -8.06
N CYS A 165 -3.37 -3.17 -8.47
CA CYS A 165 -1.91 -3.04 -8.38
C CYS A 165 -1.43 -2.95 -6.93
N LEU A 166 -2.19 -2.31 -6.03
CA LEU A 166 -1.91 -2.36 -4.59
C LEU A 166 -2.03 -3.79 -4.05
N ALA A 167 -3.01 -4.58 -4.51
CA ALA A 167 -3.18 -5.97 -4.10
C ALA A 167 -2.00 -6.84 -4.56
N LEU A 168 -1.54 -6.65 -5.79
CA LEU A 168 -0.32 -7.29 -6.30
C LEU A 168 0.90 -6.90 -5.46
N MET A 169 1.04 -5.61 -5.14
CA MET A 169 2.15 -5.13 -4.32
C MET A 169 2.11 -5.73 -2.91
N ASP A 170 0.94 -5.82 -2.28
CA ASP A 170 0.75 -6.43 -0.97
C ASP A 170 1.12 -7.92 -0.96
N TYR A 171 0.67 -8.66 -1.97
CA TYR A 171 1.02 -10.07 -2.16
C TYR A 171 2.54 -10.27 -2.24
N CYS A 172 3.22 -9.43 -3.01
CA CYS A 172 4.68 -9.45 -3.12
C CYS A 172 5.35 -9.07 -1.79
N ALA A 173 4.87 -8.01 -1.13
CA ALA A 173 5.43 -7.51 0.12
C ALA A 173 5.34 -8.55 1.24
N TYR A 174 4.22 -9.24 1.35
CA TYR A 174 4.03 -10.34 2.30
C TYR A 174 5.13 -11.42 2.18
N ARG A 175 5.55 -11.72 0.95
CA ARG A 175 6.59 -12.73 0.69
C ARG A 175 8.00 -12.26 1.08
N VAL A 176 8.24 -10.94 1.18
CA VAL A 176 9.53 -10.39 1.61
C VAL A 176 9.85 -10.80 3.05
N PHE A 177 8.84 -10.78 3.93
CA PHE A 177 8.98 -11.18 5.33
C PHE A 177 8.95 -12.70 5.56
N HIS A 178 8.59 -13.50 4.55
CA HIS A 178 8.43 -14.92 4.74
C HIS A 178 9.79 -15.63 4.85
N ILE A 179 10.20 -15.94 6.07
CA ILE A 179 11.30 -16.87 6.35
C ILE A 179 10.83 -18.26 5.95
N HIS A 180 11.48 -18.87 4.95
CA HIS A 180 11.31 -20.29 4.68
C HIS A 180 11.95 -21.04 5.84
N PHE A 181 11.15 -21.61 6.72
CA PHE A 181 11.66 -22.67 7.58
C PHE A 181 11.86 -23.89 6.68
N THR A 182 13.10 -24.16 6.27
CA THR A 182 13.46 -25.50 5.82
C THR A 182 13.21 -26.42 7.00
N ALA A 183 12.24 -27.32 6.87
CA ALA A 183 12.12 -28.42 7.80
C ALA A 183 13.46 -29.18 7.79
N ALA A 184 14.14 -29.15 8.93
CA ALA A 184 15.33 -29.96 9.17
C ALA A 184 14.92 -31.42 9.39
#